data_AF-Q5W5Q7-F1
#
_entry.id   AF-Q5W5Q7-F1
#
_cell.length_a   1.000
_cell.length_b   1.000
_cell.length_c   1.000
_cell.angle_alpha   90.00
_cell.angle_beta   90.00
_cell.angle_gamma   90.00
#
_symmetry.space_group_name_H-M   'P 1'
#
loop_
_entity.id
_entity.type
_entity.pdbx_description
1 polymer ?
#
loop_
_entity_poly.entity_id
_entity_poly.type
_entity_poly.pdbx_seq_one_letter_code
_entity_poly.pdbx_strand_id
1 'polypeptide(L)'
;EIGVKQAENMNKNQALLQQLKDQVDTQCRHNAQIWDPAVRDKTVKPKVKLSSVKQAEGGHPAVLMCSAYDFYPEPIKVSWLRDGKLMTSEVTSTMEMADGN
;
A
#
# COMPACT_ATOMS: atom_id res chain seq x y z
N GLU A 1 29.63 21.03 9.37
CA GLU A 1 28.95 20.13 10.33
C GLU A 1 27.93 20.88 11.20
N ILE A 2 26.69 21.02 10.74
CA ILE A 2 25.61 21.61 11.55
C ILE A 2 24.87 20.52 12.33
N GLY A 3 24.57 19.40 11.66
CA GLY A 3 23.88 18.26 12.28
C GLY A 3 24.63 17.67 13.49
N VAL A 4 25.97 17.62 13.44
CA VAL A 4 26.81 17.14 14.57
C VAL A 4 26.63 18.04 15.80
N LYS A 5 26.74 19.35 15.63
CA LYS A 5 26.57 20.32 16.73
C LYS A 5 25.16 20.28 17.33
N GLN A 6 24.13 20.09 16.48
CA GLN A 6 22.76 19.93 16.93
C GLN A 6 22.58 18.63 17.73
N ALA A 7 23.12 17.52 17.24
CA ALA A 7 23.07 16.22 17.91
C ALA A 7 23.77 16.28 19.28
N GLU A 8 24.98 16.84 19.35
CA GLU A 8 25.70 17.02 20.63
C GLU A 8 24.91 17.85 21.64
N ASN A 9 24.23 18.90 21.19
CA ASN A 9 23.40 19.72 22.07
C ASN A 9 22.14 18.97 22.55
N MET A 10 21.44 18.28 21.65
CA MET A 10 20.26 17.47 21.99
C MET A 10 20.60 16.30 22.91
N ASN A 11 21.72 15.62 22.67
CA ASN A 11 22.18 14.48 23.48
C ASN A 11 22.57 14.87 24.92
N LYS A 12 22.86 16.15 25.18
CA LYS A 12 23.14 16.65 26.54
C LYS A 12 21.85 16.93 27.33
N ASN A 13 20.70 17.02 26.68
CA ASN A 13 19.43 17.29 27.34
C ASN A 13 18.75 15.98 27.81
N GLN A 14 18.99 15.61 29.07
CA GLN A 14 18.44 14.38 29.66
C GLN A 14 16.90 14.37 29.73
N ALA A 15 16.27 15.53 29.96
CA ALA A 15 14.80 15.63 30.00
C ALA A 15 14.18 15.35 28.63
N LEU A 16 14.78 15.89 27.56
CA LEU A 16 14.37 15.59 26.19
C LEU A 16 14.53 14.11 25.86
N LEU A 17 15.68 13.52 26.20
CA LEU A 17 15.94 12.10 25.95
C LEU A 17 14.95 11.18 26.68
N GLN A 18 14.62 11.49 27.94
CA GLN A 18 13.63 10.73 28.69
C GLN A 18 12.24 10.85 28.05
N GLN A 19 11.82 12.06 27.70
CA GLN A 19 10.54 12.29 27.03
C GLN A 19 10.45 11.53 25.69
N LEU A 20 11.51 11.56 24.87
CA LEU A 20 11.55 10.83 23.59
C LEU A 20 11.45 9.31 23.77
N LYS A 21 12.02 8.75 24.84
CA LYS A 21 11.84 7.32 25.17
C LYS A 21 10.41 7.02 25.57
N ASP A 22 9.84 7.86 26.44
CA ASP A 22 8.48 7.67 26.96
C ASP A 22 7.41 7.83 25.86
N GLN A 23 7.71 8.55 24.76
CA GLN A 23 6.81 8.68 23.61
C GLN A 23 6.48 7.34 22.95
N VAL A 24 7.34 6.32 23.04
CA VAL A 24 7.04 5.00 22.48
C VAL A 24 5.76 4.43 23.07
N ASP A 25 5.61 4.50 24.40
CA ASP A 25 4.44 3.92 25.07
C ASP A 25 3.30 4.93 25.22
N THR A 26 3.61 6.20 25.51
CA THR A 26 2.58 7.22 25.76
C THR A 26 1.93 7.78 24.50
N GLN A 27 2.63 7.77 23.37
CA GLN A 27 2.14 8.31 22.10
C GLN A 27 2.01 7.21 21.05
N CYS A 28 3.11 6.56 20.67
CA CYS A 28 3.10 5.63 19.54
C CYS A 28 2.19 4.43 19.79
N ARG A 29 2.37 3.71 20.90
CA ARG A 29 1.54 2.54 21.24
C ARG A 29 0.10 2.93 21.54
N HIS A 30 -0.11 3.98 22.33
CA HIS A 30 -1.45 4.47 22.65
C HIS A 30 -2.23 4.84 21.39
N ASN A 31 -1.64 5.64 20.51
CA ASN A 31 -2.28 6.05 19.27
C ASN A 31 -2.46 4.86 18.32
N ALA A 32 -1.48 3.97 18.21
CA ALA A 32 -1.63 2.75 17.42
C ALA A 32 -2.84 1.93 17.88
N GLN A 33 -3.01 1.70 19.19
CA GLN A 33 -4.17 0.98 19.71
C GLN A 33 -5.51 1.64 19.35
N ILE A 34 -5.56 2.98 19.33
CA ILE A 34 -6.77 3.73 18.97
C ILE A 34 -7.07 3.64 17.47
N TRP A 35 -6.03 3.73 16.63
CA TRP A 35 -6.19 3.85 15.17
C TRP A 35 -6.05 2.54 14.42
N ASP A 36 -5.47 1.50 15.01
CA ASP A 36 -5.25 0.18 14.39
C ASP A 36 -6.57 -0.40 13.82
N PRO A 37 -7.73 -0.33 14.49
CA PRO A 37 -8.98 -0.83 13.90
C PRO A 37 -9.40 -0.10 12.61
N ALA A 38 -9.08 1.19 12.50
CA ALA A 38 -9.41 2.00 11.33
C ALA A 38 -8.39 1.85 10.18
N VAL A 39 -7.19 1.35 10.49
CA VAL A 39 -6.08 1.20 9.54
C VAL A 39 -5.80 -0.28 9.28
N ARG A 40 -5.33 -1.04 10.26
CA ARG A 40 -4.91 -2.44 10.08
C ARG A 40 -6.08 -3.40 9.88
N ASP A 41 -7.16 -3.23 10.62
CA ASP A 41 -8.30 -4.17 10.57
C ASP A 41 -9.31 -3.80 9.47
N LYS A 42 -9.18 -2.60 8.91
CA LYS A 42 -10.01 -2.15 7.81
C LYS A 42 -9.72 -3.02 6.59
N THR A 43 -10.77 -3.62 6.04
CA THR A 43 -10.69 -4.38 4.79
C THR A 43 -11.81 -3.92 3.88
N VAL A 44 -11.45 -3.53 2.66
CA VAL A 44 -12.41 -3.12 1.62
C VAL A 44 -12.20 -4.02 0.40
N LYS A 45 -13.28 -4.67 -0.04
CA LYS A 45 -13.24 -5.56 -1.21
C LYS A 45 -13.04 -4.75 -2.49
N PRO A 46 -12.22 -5.23 -3.44
CA PRO A 46 -12.05 -4.55 -4.71
C PRO A 46 -13.34 -4.53 -5.53
N LYS A 47 -13.54 -3.42 -6.22
CA LYS A 47 -14.46 -3.36 -7.35
C LYS A 47 -13.70 -3.80 -8.59
N VAL A 48 -14.18 -4.87 -9.23
CA VAL A 48 -13.53 -5.45 -10.40
C VAL A 48 -14.33 -5.15 -11.65
N LYS A 49 -13.65 -4.65 -12.68
CA LYS A 49 -14.20 -4.44 -14.01
C LYS A 49 -13.39 -5.24 -15.03
N LEU A 50 -14.06 -6.13 -15.74
CA LEU A 50 -13.49 -6.86 -16.86
C LEU A 50 -13.91 -6.19 -18.17
N SER A 51 -12.95 -5.90 -19.04
CA SER A 51 -13.21 -5.25 -20.33
C SER A 51 -12.34 -5.83 -21.45
N SER A 52 -12.88 -5.83 -22.66
CA SER A 52 -12.12 -6.15 -23.88
C SER A 52 -11.56 -4.84 -24.43
N VAL A 53 -10.25 -4.74 -24.55
CA VAL A 53 -9.56 -3.54 -25.03
C VAL A 53 -8.83 -3.87 -26.33
N LYS A 54 -9.06 -3.05 -27.37
CA LYS A 54 -8.25 -3.09 -28.59
C LYS A 54 -7.08 -2.13 -28.41
N GLN A 55 -5.86 -2.58 -28.71
CA GLN A 55 -4.71 -1.67 -28.72
C GLN A 55 -4.86 -0.64 -29.85
N ALA A 56 -4.38 0.59 -29.62
CA ALA A 56 -4.60 1.72 -30.51
C ALA A 56 -3.99 1.51 -31.92
N GLU A 57 -2.93 0.71 -32.04
CA GLU A 57 -2.36 0.30 -33.32
C GLU A 57 -3.12 -0.93 -33.83
N GLY A 58 -4.00 -0.70 -34.82
CA GLY A 58 -5.08 -1.58 -35.26
C GLY A 58 -4.74 -2.94 -35.88
N GLY A 59 -3.63 -3.58 -35.48
CA GLY A 59 -3.25 -4.93 -35.90
C GLY A 59 -3.32 -6.00 -34.78
N HIS A 60 -3.39 -5.60 -33.51
CA HIS A 60 -3.36 -6.56 -32.40
C HIS A 60 -4.74 -7.12 -32.03
N PRO A 61 -4.83 -8.43 -31.70
CA PRO A 61 -6.05 -9.00 -31.11
C PRO A 61 -6.48 -8.24 -29.86
N ALA A 62 -7.79 -8.24 -29.58
CA ALA A 62 -8.29 -7.65 -28.35
C ALA A 62 -7.74 -8.39 -27.12
N VAL A 63 -7.33 -7.64 -26.11
CA VAL A 63 -6.86 -8.18 -24.83
C VAL A 63 -7.93 -8.00 -23.77
N LEU A 64 -7.98 -8.92 -22.80
CA LEU A 64 -8.81 -8.75 -21.62
C LEU A 64 -8.07 -7.92 -20.58
N MET A 65 -8.69 -6.84 -20.15
CA MET A 65 -8.18 -5.98 -19.09
C MET A 65 -9.07 -6.14 -17.86
N CYS A 66 -8.46 -6.64 -16.78
CA CYS A 66 -9.07 -6.69 -15.45
C CYS A 66 -8.56 -5.49 -14.66
N SER A 67 -9.48 -4.61 -14.27
CA SER A 67 -9.16 -3.45 -13.45
C SER A 67 -9.80 -3.61 -12.08
N ALA A 68 -9.00 -3.53 -11.02
CA ALA A 68 -9.43 -3.63 -9.63
C ALA A 68 -9.21 -2.27 -8.94
N TYR A 69 -10.25 -1.76 -8.27
CA TYR A 69 -10.27 -0.43 -7.67
C TYR A 69 -10.84 -0.46 -6.26
N ASP A 70 -10.63 0.63 -5.51
CA ASP A 70 -11.26 0.91 -4.21
C ASP A 70 -11.09 -0.21 -3.17
N PHE A 71 -9.96 -0.91 -3.19
CA PHE A 71 -9.66 -1.95 -2.20
C PHE A 71 -8.66 -1.45 -1.16
N TYR A 72 -8.67 -2.11 -0.01
CA TYR A 72 -7.71 -1.86 1.06
C TYR A 72 -7.54 -3.14 1.90
N PRO A 73 -6.32 -3.49 2.34
CA PRO A 73 -5.04 -2.82 2.07
C PRO A 73 -4.50 -3.06 0.64
N GLU A 74 -3.36 -2.43 0.30
CA GLU A 74 -2.76 -2.45 -1.05
C GLU A 74 -2.43 -3.85 -1.63
N PRO A 75 -1.93 -4.83 -0.87
CA PRO A 75 -1.55 -6.11 -1.50
C PRO A 75 -2.77 -6.89 -1.99
N ILE A 76 -2.90 -7.09 -3.31
CA ILE A 76 -3.92 -7.96 -3.91
C ILE A 76 -3.32 -9.02 -4.83
N LYS A 77 -4.06 -10.10 -5.07
CA LYS A 77 -3.68 -11.14 -6.03
C LYS A 77 -4.72 -11.27 -7.11
N VAL A 78 -4.30 -11.06 -8.35
CA VAL A 78 -5.15 -11.25 -9.54
C VAL A 78 -4.65 -12.47 -10.31
N SER A 79 -5.55 -13.37 -10.68
CA SER A 79 -5.25 -14.54 -11.51
C SER A 79 -6.30 -14.74 -12.59
N TRP A 80 -5.87 -15.25 -13.74
CA TRP A 80 -6.74 -15.54 -14.87
C TRP A 80 -6.98 -17.04 -14.99
N LEU A 81 -8.22 -17.40 -15.33
CA LEU A 81 -8.61 -18.76 -15.62
C LEU A 81 -9.18 -18.83 -17.04
N ARG A 82 -8.81 -19.86 -17.79
CA ARG A 82 -9.41 -20.24 -19.07
C ARG A 82 -10.02 -21.61 -18.90
N ASP A 83 -11.35 -21.70 -19.04
CA ASP A 83 -12.11 -22.93 -18.85
C ASP A 83 -11.83 -23.61 -17.49
N GLY A 84 -11.71 -22.79 -16.44
CA GLY A 84 -11.41 -23.25 -15.08
C GLY A 84 -9.94 -23.61 -14.82
N LYS A 85 -9.06 -23.56 -15.82
CA LYS A 85 -7.63 -23.82 -15.67
C LYS A 85 -6.85 -22.52 -15.49
N LEU A 86 -5.97 -22.48 -14.49
CA LEU A 86 -5.09 -21.33 -14.22
C LEU A 86 -4.21 -21.03 -15.44
N MET A 87 -4.21 -19.77 -15.87
CA MET A 87 -3.30 -19.25 -16.87
C MET A 87 -2.04 -18.68 -16.20
N THR A 88 -0.88 -19.14 -16.63
CA THR A 88 0.43 -18.65 -16.14
C THR A 88 1.26 -17.97 -17.23
N SER A 89 0.85 -18.08 -18.49
CA SER A 89 1.46 -17.43 -19.65
C SER A 89 0.57 -16.32 -20.18
N GLU A 90 1.16 -15.33 -20.86
CA GLU A 90 0.43 -14.25 -21.56
C GLU A 90 -0.42 -13.36 -20.64
N VAL A 91 -0.03 -13.23 -19.37
CA VAL A 91 -0.65 -12.33 -18.40
C VAL A 91 0.38 -11.27 -18.01
N THR A 92 -0.06 -10.02 -17.94
CA THR A 92 0.74 -8.91 -17.42
C THR A 92 -0.08 -8.14 -16.40
N SER A 93 0.57 -7.72 -15.32
CA SER A 93 -0.02 -6.90 -14.27
C SER A 93 0.79 -5.62 -14.11
N THR A 94 0.12 -4.52 -13.79
CA THR A 94 0.76 -3.31 -13.32
C THR A 94 0.92 -3.36 -11.80
N MET A 95 1.83 -2.55 -11.25
CA MET A 95 1.89 -2.33 -9.81
C MET A 95 0.60 -1.66 -9.33
N GLU A 96 0.21 -1.94 -8.10
CA GLU A 96 -0.85 -1.22 -7.41
C GLU A 96 -0.46 0.25 -7.24
N MET A 97 -1.45 1.15 -7.33
CA MET A 97 -1.24 2.59 -7.16
C MET A 97 -2.16 3.08 -6.06
N ALA A 98 -1.62 3.84 -5.11
CA ALA A 98 -2.40 4.46 -4.06
C ALA A 98 -3.28 5.59 -4.63
N ASP A 99 -4.55 5.58 -4.26
CA ASP A 99 -5.52 6.61 -4.64
C ASP A 99 -5.35 7.92 -3.82
N GLY A 100 -4.56 7.88 -2.73
CA GLY A 100 -4.14 9.06 -1.95
C GLY A 100 -5.20 9.69 -1.04
N ASN A 101 -6.30 8.98 -0.80
CA ASN A 101 -7.48 9.37 -0.05
C ASN A 101 -7.60 8.71 1.34
#